data_AF-A0A067MV21-F1
#
_entry.id   AF-A0A067MV21-F1
#
_cell.length_a   1.000
_cell.length_b   1.000
_cell.length_c   1.000
_cell.angle_alpha   90.00
_cell.angle_beta   90.00
_cell.angle_gamma   90.00
#
_symmetry.space_group_name_H-M   'P 1'
#
loop_
_entity.id
_entity.type
_entity.pdbx_description
1 polymer ?
#
loop_
_entity_poly.entity_id
_entity_poly.type
_entity_poly.pdbx_seq_one_letter_code
_entity_poly.pdbx_strand_id
1 'polypeptide(L)'
;MMLLPRLSSHASRTASLSRLSGIAAAIPRHWSRPQLQRAIAPLLSQTRLAPSHRAFNTFRPLKWPSSAPPPAPPNKPSEDRKPALRELRENIYTIPNLLTISRIIACPALGWSILEGNFHLATGLLVYAGVTDWVDGYVARKYKQQTVLGTILDPAADKILMTTLTVTLAMKGMLPIPLAVIILGRDVLLSISAFYFRYISLPAPKTFARYWDFSIPSAEVRPTTISKVNTALQLVLMGSTTISPLLALDLVYPLQALQLTVAATTVWSGLSYVFSKNAVKFVGKK
;
A
#
# COMPACT_ATOMS: atom_id res chain seq x y z
N MET A 1 32.11 -24.91 -33.04
CA MET A 1 32.44 -24.22 -31.78
C MET A 1 31.29 -24.47 -30.81
N MET A 2 31.58 -25.07 -29.65
CA MET A 2 30.61 -25.46 -28.62
C MET A 2 29.68 -24.30 -28.21
N LEU A 3 28.40 -24.60 -27.94
CA LEU A 3 27.77 -24.47 -26.61
C LEU A 3 26.25 -24.74 -26.67
N LEU A 4 25.81 -25.83 -26.02
CA LEU A 4 24.49 -25.95 -25.36
C LEU A 4 24.50 -25.08 -24.08
N PRO A 5 23.37 -24.54 -23.57
CA PRO A 5 22.38 -25.30 -22.77
C PRO A 5 20.90 -24.85 -22.96
N ARG A 6 19.89 -25.74 -22.96
CA ARG A 6 19.20 -26.44 -21.84
C ARG A 6 18.09 -25.62 -21.15
N LEU A 7 16.94 -26.30 -20.97
CA LEU A 7 15.79 -26.11 -20.05
C LEU A 7 14.49 -25.69 -20.75
N SER A 8 13.30 -26.16 -20.41
CA SER A 8 12.79 -27.34 -19.68
C SER A 8 11.25 -27.27 -19.78
N SER A 9 10.59 -28.41 -19.57
CA SER A 9 9.19 -28.57 -19.15
C SER A 9 8.06 -28.01 -20.02
N HIS A 10 7.41 -28.91 -20.78
CA HIS A 10 5.98 -29.23 -20.69
C HIS A 10 5.58 -30.20 -21.82
N ALA A 11 6.10 -31.42 -21.75
CA ALA A 11 5.66 -32.54 -22.56
C ALA A 11 4.80 -33.45 -21.69
N SER A 12 3.49 -33.53 -21.97
CA SER A 12 2.61 -34.70 -21.66
C SER A 12 1.11 -34.40 -21.69
N ARG A 13 0.63 -33.31 -22.30
CA ARG A 13 -0.83 -33.12 -22.51
C ARG A 13 -1.28 -32.68 -23.91
N THR A 14 -0.36 -32.53 -24.87
CA THR A 14 -0.68 -31.98 -26.20
C THR A 14 -0.58 -32.98 -27.37
N ALA A 15 -0.29 -34.26 -27.11
CA ALA A 15 -0.03 -35.25 -28.16
C ALA A 15 -1.22 -36.15 -28.56
N SER A 16 -2.38 -36.02 -27.90
CA SER A 16 -3.55 -36.89 -28.19
C SER A 16 -4.68 -36.18 -28.95
N LEU A 17 -4.71 -34.84 -28.96
CA LEU A 17 -5.76 -34.06 -29.65
C LEU A 17 -5.34 -33.50 -31.01
N SER A 18 -4.06 -33.63 -31.40
CA SER A 18 -3.53 -33.12 -32.68
C SER A 18 -3.57 -34.11 -33.84
N ARG A 19 -4.07 -35.34 -33.65
CA ARG A 19 -4.27 -36.34 -34.72
C ARG A 19 -5.72 -36.56 -35.14
N LEU A 20 -6.68 -35.87 -34.51
CA LEU A 20 -8.09 -35.89 -34.92
C LEU A 20 -8.54 -34.58 -35.60
N SER A 21 -7.70 -33.54 -35.61
CA SER A 21 -7.94 -32.27 -36.31
C SER A 21 -7.54 -32.27 -37.79
N GLY A 22 -6.88 -33.33 -38.28
CA GLY A 22 -6.37 -33.40 -39.65
C GLY A 22 -7.27 -34.07 -40.70
N ILE A 23 -8.37 -34.71 -40.31
CA ILE A 23 -9.21 -35.51 -41.25
C ILE A 23 -10.55 -34.80 -41.58
N ALA A 24 -10.92 -33.74 -40.86
CA ALA A 24 -12.14 -32.98 -41.13
C ALA A 24 -12.01 -31.96 -42.28
N ALA A 25 -10.82 -31.75 -42.85
CA ALA A 25 -10.53 -30.64 -43.76
C ALA A 25 -10.64 -30.97 -45.27
N ALA A 26 -11.03 -32.17 -45.68
CA ALA A 26 -11.07 -32.54 -47.10
C ALA A 26 -12.30 -33.38 -47.50
N ILE A 27 -13.50 -32.97 -47.06
CA ILE A 27 -14.76 -33.57 -47.53
C ILE A 27 -15.45 -32.59 -48.51
N PRO A 28 -15.50 -32.89 -49.81
CA PRO A 28 -16.22 -32.06 -50.78
C PRO A 28 -17.73 -32.04 -50.47
N ARG A 29 -18.35 -30.85 -50.43
CA ARG A 29 -19.76 -30.63 -50.03
C ARG A 29 -20.83 -31.31 -50.91
N HIS A 30 -20.46 -31.99 -52.00
CA HIS A 30 -21.39 -32.58 -52.96
C HIS A 30 -21.52 -34.12 -52.85
N TRP A 31 -20.92 -34.75 -51.84
CA TRP A 31 -21.01 -36.21 -51.65
C TRP A 31 -22.34 -36.65 -51.02
N SER A 32 -22.92 -37.72 -51.57
CA SER A 32 -24.15 -38.35 -51.08
C SER A 32 -23.86 -39.37 -49.97
N ARG A 33 -24.83 -39.60 -49.06
CA ARG A 33 -24.69 -40.50 -47.88
C ARG A 33 -24.09 -41.89 -48.17
N PRO A 34 -24.34 -42.57 -49.31
CA PRO A 34 -23.73 -43.87 -49.62
C PRO A 34 -22.21 -43.80 -49.87
N GLN A 35 -21.71 -42.66 -50.36
CA GLN A 35 -20.28 -42.49 -50.68
C GLN A 35 -19.44 -42.30 -49.41
N LEU A 36 -19.98 -41.57 -48.42
CA LEU A 36 -19.37 -41.41 -47.10
C LEU A 36 -19.22 -42.75 -46.36
N GLN A 37 -20.21 -43.63 -46.46
CA GLN A 37 -20.15 -44.95 -45.81
C GLN A 37 -19.04 -45.85 -46.38
N ARG A 38 -18.77 -45.78 -47.69
CA ARG A 38 -17.66 -46.54 -48.31
C ARG A 38 -16.29 -46.00 -47.95
N ALA A 39 -16.14 -44.69 -47.79
CA ALA A 39 -14.87 -44.07 -47.43
C ALA A 39 -14.45 -44.33 -45.97
N ILE A 40 -15.41 -44.50 -45.06
CA ILE A 40 -15.14 -44.71 -43.63
C ILE A 40 -15.04 -46.21 -43.26
N ALA A 41 -15.58 -47.11 -44.10
CA ALA A 41 -15.56 -48.56 -43.89
C ALA A 41 -14.16 -49.16 -43.57
N PRO A 42 -13.06 -48.77 -44.25
CA PRO A 42 -11.73 -49.33 -43.93
C PRO A 42 -11.10 -48.75 -42.65
N LEU A 43 -11.66 -47.68 -42.08
CA LEU A 43 -11.18 -47.07 -40.83
C LEU A 43 -11.77 -47.75 -39.58
N LEU A 44 -12.95 -48.36 -39.71
CA LEU A 44 -13.63 -49.08 -38.63
C LEU A 44 -13.17 -50.53 -38.48
N SER A 45 -12.41 -51.07 -39.44
CA SER A 45 -11.89 -52.44 -39.39
C SER A 45 -10.57 -52.59 -38.62
N GLN A 46 -9.94 -51.50 -38.16
CA GLN A 46 -8.66 -51.54 -37.44
C GLN A 46 -8.78 -51.59 -35.90
N THR A 47 -9.98 -51.65 -35.34
CA THR A 47 -10.21 -51.85 -33.90
C THR A 47 -10.63 -53.28 -33.57
N ARG A 48 -9.83 -54.27 -33.99
CA ARG A 48 -9.86 -55.61 -33.38
C ARG A 48 -8.69 -55.75 -32.42
N LEU A 49 -8.94 -55.47 -31.14
CA LEU A 49 -8.02 -55.89 -30.07
C LEU A 49 -8.19 -57.39 -29.84
N ALA A 50 -7.09 -58.12 -29.88
CA ALA A 50 -7.01 -59.57 -29.69
C ALA A 50 -7.32 -59.98 -28.24
N PRO A 51 -7.85 -61.20 -28.00
CA PRO A 51 -8.15 -61.67 -26.65
C PRO A 51 -6.89 -62.29 -26.02
N SER A 52 -6.39 -61.69 -24.93
CA SER A 52 -5.38 -62.33 -24.09
C SER A 52 -6.06 -63.26 -23.08
N HIS A 53 -5.81 -64.55 -23.21
CA HIS A 53 -6.15 -65.58 -22.24
C HIS A 53 -5.59 -65.24 -20.85
N ARG A 54 -6.47 -65.11 -19.85
CA ARG A 54 -6.08 -65.32 -18.46
C ARG A 54 -7.22 -65.96 -17.66
N ALA A 55 -7.02 -67.26 -17.42
CA ALA A 55 -7.47 -68.08 -16.29
C ALA A 55 -8.92 -67.95 -15.81
N PHE A 56 -9.71 -68.95 -16.19
CA PHE A 56 -10.75 -69.57 -15.37
C PHE A 56 -10.18 -69.94 -13.99
N ASN A 57 -10.69 -69.34 -12.92
CA ASN A 57 -11.19 -70.02 -11.72
C ASN A 57 -11.40 -69.02 -10.59
N THR A 58 -12.67 -68.77 -10.27
CA THR A 58 -13.24 -68.75 -8.90
C THR A 58 -14.67 -68.26 -9.02
N PHE A 59 -15.61 -69.18 -9.19
CA PHE A 59 -17.02 -68.89 -8.93
C PHE A 59 -17.17 -68.60 -7.44
N ARG A 60 -17.35 -67.33 -7.09
CA ARG A 60 -17.82 -66.89 -5.77
C ARG A 60 -19.31 -66.58 -5.90
N PRO A 61 -20.20 -67.21 -5.11
CA PRO A 61 -21.62 -66.88 -5.19
C PRO A 61 -21.80 -65.40 -4.83
N LEU A 62 -22.50 -64.68 -5.71
CA LEU A 62 -22.75 -63.25 -5.62
C LEU A 62 -23.69 -63.00 -4.42
N LYS A 63 -23.13 -62.67 -3.25
CA LYS A 63 -23.90 -62.11 -2.14
C LYS A 63 -24.37 -60.73 -2.55
N TRP A 64 -25.69 -60.53 -2.66
CA TRP A 64 -26.27 -59.19 -2.79
C TRP A 64 -25.88 -58.39 -1.55
N PRO A 65 -25.21 -57.23 -1.68
CA PRO A 65 -25.07 -56.33 -0.55
C PRO A 65 -26.47 -55.80 -0.22
N SER A 66 -27.03 -56.30 0.89
CA SER A 66 -28.15 -55.67 1.57
C SER A 66 -27.83 -54.20 1.79
N SER A 67 -28.67 -53.32 1.24
CA SER A 67 -28.75 -51.87 1.51
C SER A 67 -27.41 -51.14 1.62
N ALA A 68 -27.04 -50.39 0.57
CA ALA A 68 -26.02 -49.36 0.70
C ALA A 68 -26.31 -48.50 1.96
N PRO A 69 -25.33 -48.21 2.82
CA PRO A 69 -25.54 -47.30 3.93
C PRO A 69 -26.02 -45.95 3.37
N PRO A 70 -26.97 -45.28 4.04
CA PRO A 70 -27.44 -43.98 3.58
C PRO A 70 -26.25 -43.03 3.41
N PRO A 71 -26.29 -42.12 2.41
CA PRO A 71 -25.22 -41.14 2.24
C PRO A 71 -25.03 -40.42 3.57
N ALA A 72 -23.77 -40.30 4.00
CA ALA A 72 -23.42 -39.57 5.21
C ALA A 72 -24.12 -38.20 5.17
N PRO A 73 -24.73 -37.75 6.29
CA PRO A 73 -25.38 -36.44 6.31
C PRO A 73 -24.39 -35.39 5.83
N PRO A 74 -24.81 -34.40 5.04
CA PRO A 74 -23.94 -33.30 4.63
C PRO A 74 -23.32 -32.74 5.91
N ASN A 75 -21.98 -32.70 5.97
CA ASN A 75 -21.25 -32.13 7.10
C ASN A 75 -21.91 -30.81 7.47
N LYS A 76 -22.51 -30.74 8.67
CA LYS A 76 -22.98 -29.48 9.22
C LYS A 76 -21.82 -28.50 9.12
N PRO A 77 -22.01 -27.28 8.56
CA PRO A 77 -20.94 -26.30 8.56
C PRO A 77 -20.47 -26.15 10.00
N SER A 78 -19.20 -26.46 10.25
CA SER A 78 -18.59 -26.41 11.56
C SER A 78 -18.78 -25.00 12.12
N GLU A 79 -19.62 -24.89 13.16
CA GLU A 79 -19.90 -23.66 13.91
C GLU A 79 -18.64 -23.12 14.64
N ASP A 80 -17.53 -23.85 14.57
CA ASP A 80 -16.25 -23.54 15.20
C ASP A 80 -15.24 -22.79 14.31
N ARG A 81 -15.69 -22.12 13.25
CA ARG A 81 -14.82 -21.23 12.44
C ARG A 81 -14.66 -19.84 13.06
N LYS A 82 -14.46 -19.76 14.39
CA LYS A 82 -14.04 -18.55 15.10
C LYS A 82 -12.51 -18.42 15.38
N PRO A 83 -11.54 -19.06 14.67
CA PRO A 83 -10.13 -18.71 14.87
C PRO A 83 -9.62 -17.55 13.97
N ALA A 84 -10.37 -17.09 12.96
CA ALA A 84 -9.84 -16.13 11.97
C ALA A 84 -9.93 -14.63 12.35
N LEU A 85 -10.68 -14.25 13.39
CA LEU A 85 -10.89 -12.83 13.73
C LEU A 85 -9.85 -12.25 14.69
N ARG A 86 -9.09 -13.09 15.42
CA ARG A 86 -8.07 -12.63 16.37
C ARG A 86 -6.68 -12.46 15.75
N GLU A 87 -6.36 -13.16 14.67
CA GLU A 87 -5.06 -13.05 13.97
C GLU A 87 -4.92 -11.82 13.06
N LEU A 88 -5.98 -11.04 12.85
CA LEU A 88 -5.96 -9.80 12.05
C LEU A 88 -5.69 -8.53 12.87
N ARG A 89 -5.56 -8.63 14.19
CA ARG A 89 -5.19 -7.48 15.03
C ARG A 89 -3.67 -7.33 15.01
N GLU A 90 -3.17 -6.46 14.14
CA GLU A 90 -1.79 -5.98 14.21
C GLU A 90 -1.46 -5.54 15.65
N ASN A 91 -0.25 -5.84 16.11
CA ASN A 91 0.22 -5.36 17.39
C ASN A 91 0.44 -3.85 17.31
N ILE A 92 -0.51 -3.10 17.85
CA ILE A 92 -0.51 -1.63 17.87
C ILE A 92 0.60 -1.10 18.80
N TYR A 93 1.01 -1.89 19.79
CA TYR A 93 2.01 -1.50 20.78
C TYR A 93 3.42 -1.86 20.29
N THR A 94 3.92 -1.07 19.35
CA THR A 94 5.32 -1.13 18.93
C THR A 94 6.10 0.05 19.51
N ILE A 95 7.41 -0.12 19.67
CA ILE A 95 8.30 0.94 20.17
C ILE A 95 8.16 2.21 19.30
N PRO A 96 8.16 2.14 17.95
CA PRO A 96 7.95 3.30 17.10
C PRO A 96 6.65 4.06 17.41
N ASN A 97 5.52 3.35 17.50
CA ASN A 97 4.23 3.99 17.78
C ASN A 97 4.20 4.71 19.13
N LEU A 98 4.85 4.14 20.15
CA LEU A 98 4.93 4.77 21.48
C LEU A 98 5.75 6.08 21.43
N LEU A 99 6.84 6.09 20.66
CA LEU A 99 7.66 7.29 20.43
C LEU A 99 6.87 8.37 19.66
N THR A 100 6.10 7.98 18.64
CA THR A 100 5.25 8.92 17.91
C THR A 100 4.16 9.53 18.81
N ILE A 101 3.54 8.71 19.67
CA ILE A 101 2.54 9.19 20.66
C ILE A 101 3.18 10.14 21.68
N SER A 102 4.38 9.81 22.20
CA SER A 102 5.06 10.68 23.15
C SER A 102 5.40 12.04 22.53
N ARG A 103 5.74 12.09 21.23
CA ARG A 103 5.94 13.34 20.48
C ARG A 103 4.66 14.16 20.38
N ILE A 104 3.54 13.54 20.07
CA ILE A 104 2.24 14.24 19.98
C ILE A 104 1.91 14.90 21.32
N ILE A 105 2.16 14.20 22.44
CA ILE A 105 1.95 14.75 23.80
C ILE A 105 2.97 15.85 24.12
N ALA A 106 4.20 15.76 23.62
CA ALA A 106 5.23 16.77 23.81
C ALA A 106 4.94 18.08 23.03
N CYS A 107 4.18 18.03 21.93
CA CYS A 107 3.89 19.22 21.11
C CYS A 107 3.16 20.33 21.87
N PRO A 108 2.04 20.07 22.59
CA PRO A 108 1.42 21.08 23.46
C PRO A 108 2.38 21.66 24.51
N ALA A 109 3.21 20.83 25.13
CA ALA A 109 4.20 21.29 26.11
C ALA A 109 5.28 22.18 25.48
N LEU A 110 5.69 21.86 24.25
CA LEU A 110 6.60 22.69 23.45
C LEU A 110 5.94 24.03 23.13
N GLY A 111 4.69 24.03 22.68
CA GLY A 111 3.97 25.26 22.38
C GLY A 111 3.79 26.16 23.60
N TRP A 112 3.45 25.55 24.75
CA TRP A 112 3.38 26.25 26.03
C TRP A 112 4.73 26.87 26.41
N SER A 113 5.82 26.11 26.27
CA SER A 113 7.18 26.59 26.60
C SER A 113 7.60 27.79 25.74
N ILE A 114 7.24 27.78 24.46
CA ILE A 114 7.47 28.92 23.55
C ILE A 114 6.68 30.13 24.03
N LEU A 115 5.39 29.98 24.35
CA LEU A 115 4.52 31.07 24.80
C LEU A 115 4.94 31.67 26.16
N GLU A 116 5.47 30.85 27.06
CA GLU A 116 6.06 31.31 28.33
C GLU A 116 7.41 32.01 28.11
N GLY A 117 8.06 31.80 26.96
CA GLY A 117 9.41 32.32 26.66
C GLY A 117 10.54 31.45 27.23
N ASN A 118 10.24 30.25 27.71
CA ASN A 118 11.26 29.29 28.14
C ASN A 118 11.83 28.54 26.92
N PHE A 119 12.71 29.23 26.19
CA PHE A 119 13.31 28.69 24.97
C PHE A 119 14.29 27.53 25.23
N HIS A 120 14.82 27.40 26.45
CA HIS A 120 15.65 26.24 26.84
C HIS A 120 14.83 24.96 26.81
N LEU A 121 13.66 24.96 27.45
CA LEU A 121 12.74 23.82 27.42
C LEU A 121 12.16 23.61 26.02
N ALA A 122 11.77 24.67 25.32
CA ALA A 122 11.24 24.56 23.95
C ALA A 122 12.25 23.91 23.00
N THR A 123 13.52 24.34 23.05
CA THR A 123 14.60 23.74 22.26
C THR A 123 14.86 22.30 22.65
N GLY A 124 14.87 21.98 23.95
CA GLY A 124 15.03 20.61 24.43
C GLY A 124 13.91 19.69 23.93
N LEU A 125 12.65 20.13 23.98
CA LEU A 125 11.50 19.39 23.47
C LEU A 125 11.52 19.26 21.94
N LEU A 126 11.99 20.28 21.23
CA LEU A 126 12.13 20.25 19.78
C LEU A 126 13.20 19.25 19.34
N VAL A 127 14.36 19.26 20.00
CA VAL A 127 15.43 18.28 19.78
C VAL A 127 14.95 16.88 20.13
N TYR A 128 14.24 16.71 21.26
CA TYR A 128 13.63 15.44 21.62
C TYR A 128 12.65 14.95 20.53
N ALA A 129 11.78 15.81 20.01
CA ALA A 129 10.85 15.46 18.94
C ALA A 129 11.57 15.02 17.65
N GLY A 130 12.62 15.74 17.24
CA GLY A 130 13.40 15.39 16.05
C GLY A 130 14.23 14.12 16.21
N VAL A 131 14.86 13.92 17.37
CA VAL A 131 15.64 12.71 17.66
C VAL A 131 14.73 11.49 17.74
N THR A 132 13.56 11.61 18.38
CA THR A 132 12.60 10.49 18.45
C THR A 132 12.08 10.09 17.07
N ASP A 133 11.82 11.04 16.15
CA ASP A 133 11.41 10.76 14.76
C ASP A 133 12.47 10.02 13.95
N TRP A 134 13.71 10.41 14.15
CA TRP A 134 14.79 9.73 13.47
C TRP A 134 14.97 8.30 14.03
N VAL A 135 14.85 8.14 15.35
CA VAL A 135 15.00 6.86 16.04
C VAL A 135 13.85 5.91 15.74
N ASP A 136 12.59 6.34 15.81
CA ASP A 136 11.44 5.48 15.53
C ASP A 136 11.43 5.00 14.08
N GLY A 137 11.75 5.86 13.12
CA GLY A 137 11.87 5.52 11.71
C GLY A 137 13.04 4.58 11.46
N TYR A 138 14.17 4.75 12.15
CA TYR A 138 15.29 3.83 12.07
C TYR A 138 14.95 2.45 12.65
N VAL A 139 14.32 2.41 13.83
CA VAL A 139 13.89 1.17 14.50
C VAL A 139 12.85 0.44 13.65
N ALA A 140 11.84 1.14 13.13
CA ALA A 140 10.82 0.56 12.26
C ALA A 140 11.42 -0.11 11.02
N ARG A 141 12.41 0.54 10.39
CA ARG A 141 13.12 -0.01 9.21
C ARG A 141 14.02 -1.19 9.57
N LYS A 142 14.78 -1.10 10.66
CA LYS A 142 15.74 -2.15 11.07
C LYS A 142 15.05 -3.41 11.56
N TYR A 143 13.96 -3.27 12.32
CA TYR A 143 13.25 -4.39 12.95
C TYR A 143 12.01 -4.82 12.16
N LYS A 144 11.72 -4.21 11.00
CA LYS A 144 10.52 -4.45 10.19
C LYS A 144 9.21 -4.32 10.99
N GLN A 145 9.21 -3.45 12.00
CA GLN A 145 8.08 -3.18 12.88
C GLN A 145 7.21 -2.04 12.33
N GLN A 146 6.92 -2.07 11.04
CA GLN A 146 6.00 -1.10 10.45
C GLN A 146 4.58 -1.56 10.73
N THR A 147 3.82 -0.69 11.40
CA THR A 147 2.40 -0.92 11.66
C THR A 147 1.56 0.03 10.82
N VAL A 148 0.33 -0.38 10.57
CA VAL A 148 -0.66 0.46 9.92
C VAL A 148 -0.90 1.75 10.70
N LEU A 149 -0.93 1.66 12.04
CA LEU A 149 -1.12 2.81 12.92
C LEU A 149 0.05 3.80 12.86
N GLY A 150 1.29 3.32 12.91
CA GLY A 150 2.49 4.16 12.80
C GLY A 150 2.51 4.96 11.49
N THR A 151 2.15 4.32 10.38
CA THR A 151 2.09 4.97 9.05
C THR A 151 1.16 6.20 9.00
N ILE A 152 0.19 6.30 9.91
CA ILE A 152 -0.74 7.43 10.03
C ILE A 152 -0.28 8.40 11.11
N LEU A 153 0.20 7.86 12.23
CA LEU A 153 0.65 8.62 13.37
C LEU A 153 1.87 9.47 13.00
N ASP A 154 2.81 8.96 12.20
CA ASP A 154 4.04 9.68 11.88
C ASP A 154 3.74 10.98 11.10
N PRO A 155 2.99 10.97 9.97
CA PRO A 155 2.63 12.21 9.28
C PRO A 155 1.69 13.12 10.08
N ALA A 156 0.94 12.57 11.04
CA ALA A 156 0.07 13.36 11.92
C ALA A 156 0.90 14.10 12.99
N ALA A 157 1.84 13.41 13.63
CA ALA A 157 2.75 13.98 14.61
C ALA A 157 3.59 15.11 14.01
N ASP A 158 4.11 14.91 12.80
CA ASP A 158 4.88 15.94 12.09
C ASP A 158 4.06 17.21 11.82
N LYS A 159 2.80 17.04 11.39
CA LYS A 159 1.90 18.17 11.16
C LYS A 159 1.54 18.90 12.45
N ILE A 160 1.31 18.15 13.53
CA ILE A 160 1.01 18.73 14.84
C ILE A 160 2.21 19.54 15.33
N LEU A 161 3.43 18.99 15.20
CA LEU A 161 4.67 19.69 15.56
C LEU A 161 4.83 20.98 14.75
N MET A 162 4.74 20.89 13.42
CA MET A 162 4.89 22.05 12.53
C MET A 162 3.81 23.12 12.74
N THR A 163 2.56 22.70 12.92
CA THR A 163 1.44 23.63 13.20
C THR A 163 1.65 24.33 14.54
N THR A 164 2.03 23.57 15.57
CA THR A 164 2.27 24.12 16.92
C THR A 164 3.40 25.14 16.89
N LEU A 165 4.54 24.81 16.28
CA LEU A 165 5.68 25.72 16.12
C LEU A 165 5.27 26.99 15.37
N THR A 166 4.62 26.84 14.22
CA THR A 166 4.22 27.98 13.38
C THR A 166 3.29 28.93 14.13
N VAL A 167 2.26 28.39 14.79
CA VAL A 167 1.27 29.20 15.54
C VAL A 167 1.92 29.90 16.73
N THR A 168 2.67 29.17 17.55
CA THR A 168 3.23 29.71 18.79
C THR A 168 4.35 30.70 18.55
N LEU A 169 5.21 30.47 17.55
CA LEU A 169 6.24 31.44 17.13
C LEU A 169 5.63 32.69 16.51
N ALA A 170 4.54 32.57 15.74
CA ALA A 170 3.81 33.72 15.22
C ALA A 170 3.15 34.53 16.35
N MET A 171 2.55 33.86 17.33
CA MET A 171 1.97 34.52 18.52
C MET A 171 3.02 35.26 19.35
N LYS A 172 4.24 34.72 19.46
CA LYS A 172 5.37 35.39 20.11
C LYS A 172 5.97 36.53 19.27
N GLY A 173 5.49 36.78 18.05
CA GLY A 173 5.99 37.82 17.15
C GLY A 173 7.36 37.51 16.52
N MET A 174 7.87 36.28 16.69
CA MET A 174 9.15 35.86 16.10
C MET A 174 9.03 35.50 14.62
N LEU A 175 7.80 35.20 14.19
CA LEU A 175 7.49 34.82 12.82
C LEU A 175 6.41 35.78 12.27
N PRO A 176 6.64 36.41 11.10
CA PRO A 176 5.68 37.36 10.55
C PRO A 176 4.37 36.65 10.19
N ILE A 177 3.23 37.21 10.61
CA ILE A 177 1.89 36.63 10.41
C ILE A 177 1.61 36.23 8.94
N PRO A 178 1.98 37.05 7.92
CA PRO A 178 1.78 36.64 6.52
C PRO A 178 2.50 35.34 6.15
N LEU A 179 3.72 35.12 6.68
CA LEU A 179 4.48 33.90 6.46
C LEU A 179 3.82 32.70 7.15
N ALA A 180 3.37 32.88 8.40
CA ALA A 180 2.64 31.86 9.13
C ALA A 180 1.39 31.40 8.36
N VAL A 181 0.62 32.34 7.81
CA VAL A 181 -0.58 32.06 7.01
C VAL A 181 -0.23 31.27 5.74
N ILE A 182 0.84 31.64 5.03
CA ILE A 182 1.28 30.94 3.82
C ILE A 182 1.71 29.49 4.14
N ILE A 183 2.47 29.30 5.22
CA ILE A 183 2.91 27.97 5.67
C ILE A 183 1.71 27.10 6.05
N LEU A 184 0.84 27.59 6.93
CA LEU A 184 -0.35 26.86 7.38
C LEU A 184 -1.32 26.58 6.24
N GLY A 185 -1.56 27.55 5.36
CA GLY A 185 -2.43 27.39 4.20
C GLY A 185 -1.94 26.28 3.26
N ARG A 186 -0.62 26.22 3.01
CA ARG A 186 -0.01 25.13 2.23
C ARG A 186 -0.14 23.79 2.93
N ASP A 187 0.10 23.72 4.23
CA ASP A 187 0.04 22.46 4.98
C ASP A 187 -1.39 21.90 5.06
N VAL A 188 -2.40 22.78 5.18
CA VAL A 188 -3.82 22.44 5.08
C VAL A 188 -4.15 21.93 3.67
N LEU A 189 -3.70 22.63 2.62
CA LEU A 189 -3.92 22.20 1.23
C LEU A 189 -3.33 20.80 0.97
N LEU A 190 -2.11 20.53 1.41
CA LEU A 190 -1.49 19.22 1.28
C LEU A 190 -2.21 18.16 2.11
N SER A 191 -2.69 18.52 3.31
CA SER A 191 -3.45 17.62 4.16
C SER A 191 -4.79 17.22 3.55
N ILE A 192 -5.53 18.18 3.00
CA ILE A 192 -6.78 17.95 2.28
C ILE A 192 -6.53 17.11 1.02
N SER A 193 -5.47 17.43 0.27
CA SER A 193 -5.09 16.67 -0.93
C SER A 193 -4.81 15.20 -0.58
N ALA A 194 -4.00 14.94 0.45
CA ALA A 194 -3.71 13.60 0.92
C ALA A 194 -4.97 12.85 1.36
N PHE A 195 -5.87 13.51 2.10
CA PHE A 195 -7.15 12.95 2.52
C PHE A 195 -8.07 12.62 1.33
N TYR A 196 -8.12 13.52 0.34
CA TYR A 196 -8.93 13.37 -0.87
C TYR A 196 -8.44 12.20 -1.73
N PHE A 197 -7.13 12.09 -1.99
CA PHE A 197 -6.56 10.95 -2.73
C PHE A 197 -6.80 9.62 -2.01
N ARG A 198 -6.65 9.61 -0.68
CA ARG A 198 -7.00 8.45 0.15
C ARG A 198 -8.45 8.06 -0.06
N TYR A 199 -9.39 9.02 0.07
CA TYR A 199 -10.83 8.79 -0.07
C TYR A 199 -11.22 8.15 -1.42
N ILE A 200 -10.58 8.57 -2.52
CA ILE A 200 -10.87 8.05 -3.86
C ILE A 200 -10.28 6.65 -4.07
N SER A 201 -9.14 6.37 -3.44
CA SER A 201 -8.45 5.09 -3.59
C SER A 201 -9.11 3.92 -2.85
N LEU A 202 -10.12 4.15 -2.00
CA LEU A 202 -10.85 3.10 -1.29
C LEU A 202 -11.76 2.29 -2.24
N PRO A 203 -11.65 0.94 -2.28
CA PRO A 203 -12.59 0.10 -3.02
C PRO A 203 -14.00 0.15 -2.41
N ALA A 204 -15.04 0.07 -3.24
CA ALA A 204 -16.42 0.04 -2.76
C ALA A 204 -16.68 -1.21 -1.89
N PRO A 205 -17.51 -1.16 -0.81
CA PRO A 205 -18.37 -0.07 -0.34
C PRO A 205 -17.65 0.97 0.55
N LYS A 206 -18.00 2.25 0.35
CA LYS A 206 -17.44 3.40 1.07
C LYS A 206 -18.11 3.59 2.43
N THR A 207 -17.69 2.82 3.44
CA THR A 207 -18.22 2.92 4.81
C THR A 207 -17.25 3.69 5.72
N PHE A 208 -17.76 4.49 6.67
CA PHE A 208 -16.96 5.27 7.63
C PHE A 208 -15.99 4.39 8.46
N ALA A 209 -16.43 3.19 8.83
CA ALA A 209 -15.59 2.21 9.52
C ALA A 209 -14.41 1.72 8.67
N ARG A 210 -14.56 1.71 7.34
CA ARG A 210 -13.53 1.27 6.39
C ARG A 210 -12.58 2.39 5.98
N TYR A 211 -13.04 3.64 6.05
CA TYR A 211 -12.16 4.82 5.99
C TYR A 211 -11.15 4.82 7.14
N TRP A 212 -11.59 4.38 8.34
CA TRP A 212 -10.75 4.15 9.51
C TRP A 212 -10.07 2.77 9.54
N ASP A 213 -10.20 1.96 8.47
CA ASP A 213 -9.54 0.66 8.33
C ASP A 213 -8.30 0.82 7.44
N PHE A 214 -7.20 1.20 8.09
CA PHE A 214 -5.99 1.69 7.44
C PHE A 214 -5.07 0.57 6.90
N SER A 215 -5.46 -0.70 7.03
CA SER A 215 -4.65 -1.88 6.68
C SER A 215 -4.35 -2.04 5.18
N ILE A 216 -5.06 -1.28 4.33
CA ILE A 216 -4.92 -1.35 2.87
C ILE A 216 -4.12 -0.12 2.39
N PRO A 217 -2.87 -0.26 1.91
CA PRO A 217 -2.04 0.86 1.47
C PRO A 217 -2.60 1.42 0.16
N SER A 218 -3.57 2.32 0.28
CA SER A 218 -4.28 2.90 -0.84
C SER A 218 -3.71 4.30 -1.12
N ALA A 219 -3.08 4.40 -2.28
CA ALA A 219 -2.46 5.58 -2.91
C ALA A 219 -1.17 6.14 -2.28
N GLU A 220 -0.02 5.79 -2.89
CA GLU A 220 1.20 6.61 -2.80
C GLU A 220 1.04 7.86 -3.67
N VAL A 221 0.64 8.98 -3.07
CA VAL A 221 0.85 10.29 -3.71
C VAL A 221 2.33 10.56 -3.67
N ARG A 222 3.06 10.31 -4.77
CA ARG A 222 4.50 10.56 -4.83
C ARG A 222 4.77 12.05 -4.56
N PRO A 223 5.38 12.40 -3.41
CA PRO A 223 5.63 13.79 -3.11
C PRO A 223 6.64 14.35 -4.11
N THR A 224 6.32 15.51 -4.70
CA THR A 224 7.23 16.22 -5.59
C THR A 224 8.47 16.63 -4.82
N THR A 225 9.64 16.61 -5.47
CA THR A 225 10.93 17.00 -4.86
C THR A 225 10.89 18.43 -4.31
N ILE A 226 10.14 19.32 -4.98
CA ILE A 226 9.91 20.71 -4.57
C ILE A 226 9.25 20.79 -3.18
N SER A 227 8.25 19.94 -2.91
CA SER A 227 7.55 19.94 -1.63
C SER A 227 8.44 19.45 -0.48
N LYS A 228 9.35 18.51 -0.75
CA LYS A 228 10.31 18.01 0.26
C LYS A 228 11.29 19.08 0.69
N VAL A 229 11.88 19.79 -0.28
CA VAL A 229 12.84 20.88 -0.01
C VAL A 229 12.16 21.98 0.80
N ASN A 230 10.95 22.38 0.42
CA ASN A 230 10.21 23.41 1.17
C ASN A 230 9.95 23.00 2.62
N THR A 231 9.52 21.75 2.86
CA THR A 231 9.25 21.27 4.22
C THR A 231 10.53 21.19 5.06
N ALA A 232 11.67 20.81 4.45
CA ALA A 232 12.96 20.83 5.12
C ALA A 232 13.39 22.26 5.49
N LEU A 233 13.23 23.22 4.57
CA LEU A 233 13.51 24.63 4.86
C LEU A 233 12.61 25.19 5.96
N GLN A 234 11.34 24.79 6.00
CA GLN A 234 10.43 25.15 7.10
C GLN A 234 10.91 24.57 8.44
N LEU A 235 11.32 23.30 8.49
CA LEU A 235 11.87 22.71 9.73
C LEU A 235 13.10 23.45 10.22
N VAL A 236 14.02 23.80 9.30
CA VAL A 236 15.19 24.62 9.62
C VAL A 236 14.77 25.99 10.14
N LEU A 237 13.82 26.66 9.49
CA LEU A 237 13.30 27.95 9.96
C LEU A 237 12.72 27.86 11.38
N MET A 238 11.88 26.86 11.66
CA MET A 238 11.27 26.70 12.99
C MET A 238 12.32 26.39 14.05
N GLY A 239 13.29 25.53 13.74
CA GLY A 239 14.41 25.20 14.63
C GLY A 239 15.31 26.40 14.90
N SER A 240 15.77 27.09 13.86
CA SER A 240 16.61 28.28 14.00
C SER A 240 15.91 29.40 14.75
N THR A 241 14.61 29.62 14.50
CA THR A 241 13.82 30.64 15.21
C THR A 241 13.63 30.27 16.69
N THR A 242 13.41 28.99 17.01
CA THR A 242 13.27 28.54 18.41
C THR A 242 14.59 28.66 19.18
N ILE A 243 15.71 28.39 18.52
CA ILE A 243 17.05 28.43 19.11
C ILE A 243 17.61 29.85 19.18
N SER A 244 17.13 30.78 18.33
CA SER A 244 17.72 32.11 18.21
C SER A 244 17.84 32.88 19.53
N PRO A 245 16.87 32.85 20.48
CA PRO A 245 16.99 33.57 21.73
C PRO A 245 18.05 32.97 22.67
N LEU A 246 18.48 31.72 22.43
CA LEU A 246 19.51 31.04 23.22
C LEU A 246 20.92 31.35 22.73
N LEU A 247 21.06 31.81 21.48
CA LEU A 247 22.34 32.15 20.91
C LEU A 247 22.65 33.62 21.20
N ALA A 248 23.84 33.91 21.70
CA ALA A 248 24.32 35.28 21.90
C ALA A 248 24.71 35.99 20.58
N LEU A 249 24.32 35.43 19.42
CA LEU A 249 24.65 35.93 18.10
C LEU A 249 23.47 36.74 17.54
N ASP A 250 23.77 37.84 16.85
CA ASP A 250 22.75 38.59 16.13
C ASP A 250 22.33 37.82 14.86
N LEU A 251 21.22 37.11 14.96
CA LEU A 251 20.66 36.29 13.90
C LEU A 251 19.52 36.98 13.14
N VAL A 252 19.31 38.28 13.31
CA VAL A 252 18.20 39.00 12.69
C VAL A 252 18.24 38.88 11.17
N TYR A 253 19.37 39.23 10.54
CA TYR A 253 19.53 39.15 9.08
C TYR A 253 19.47 37.73 8.51
N PRO A 254 20.19 36.72 9.05
CA PRO A 254 20.10 35.36 8.52
C PRO A 254 18.70 34.75 8.71
N LEU A 255 18.01 35.04 9.81
CA LEU A 255 16.63 34.58 10.01
C LEU A 255 15.67 35.25 9.02
N GLN A 256 15.79 36.56 8.78
CA GLN A 256 14.97 37.25 7.78
C GLN A 256 15.22 36.68 6.37
N ALA A 257 16.48 36.44 6.00
CA ALA A 257 16.82 35.80 4.72
C ALA A 257 16.20 34.40 4.61
N LEU A 258 16.23 33.61 5.69
CA LEU A 258 15.63 32.29 5.74
C LEU A 258 14.09 32.36 5.67
N GLN A 259 13.46 33.31 6.36
CA GLN A 259 12.02 33.55 6.30
C GLN A 259 11.57 33.91 4.88
N LEU A 260 12.28 34.81 4.20
CA LEU A 260 12.00 35.17 2.81
C LEU A 260 12.21 34.00 1.85
N THR A 261 13.28 33.22 2.08
CA THR A 261 13.55 32.00 1.29
C THR A 261 12.40 31.01 1.44
N VAL A 262 11.96 30.73 2.67
CA VAL A 262 10.82 29.84 2.95
C VAL A 262 9.52 30.38 2.36
N ALA A 263 9.29 31.69 2.44
CA ALA A 263 8.13 32.33 1.82
C ALA A 263 8.11 32.08 0.31
N ALA A 264 9.22 32.40 -0.35
CA ALA A 264 9.39 32.25 -1.79
C ALA A 264 9.25 30.78 -2.23
N THR A 265 9.89 29.84 -1.52
CA THR A 265 9.78 28.42 -1.85
C THR A 265 8.40 27.85 -1.56
N THR A 266 7.68 28.36 -0.55
CA THR A 266 6.33 27.89 -0.24
C THR A 266 5.34 28.35 -1.30
N VAL A 267 5.42 29.63 -1.71
CA VAL A 267 4.61 30.17 -2.81
C VAL A 267 4.95 29.45 -4.11
N TRP A 268 6.24 29.28 -4.42
CA TRP A 268 6.68 28.55 -5.62
C TRP A 268 6.20 27.10 -5.62
N SER A 269 6.28 26.40 -4.49
CA SER A 269 5.78 25.03 -4.34
C SER A 269 4.27 24.95 -4.54
N GLY A 270 3.51 25.89 -3.97
CA GLY A 270 2.05 25.96 -4.15
C GLY A 270 1.69 26.22 -5.63
N LEU A 271 2.39 27.16 -6.25
CA LEU A 271 2.18 27.54 -7.64
C LEU A 271 2.54 26.40 -8.61
N SER A 272 3.64 25.70 -8.34
CA SER A 272 4.06 24.50 -9.09
C SER A 272 3.02 23.38 -8.99
N TYR A 273 2.32 23.26 -7.86
CA TYR A 273 1.27 22.27 -7.68
C TYR A 273 0.01 22.61 -8.51
N VAL A 274 -0.36 23.90 -8.54
CA VAL A 274 -1.51 24.40 -9.32
C VAL A 274 -1.24 24.33 -10.84
N PHE A 275 -0.03 24.68 -11.30
CA PHE A 275 0.28 24.71 -12.73
C PHE A 275 0.78 23.39 -13.32
N SER A 276 1.20 22.43 -12.49
CA SER A 276 1.52 21.10 -13.00
C SER A 276 0.25 20.34 -13.39
N LYS A 277 -0.16 20.49 -14.64
CA LYS A 277 -1.23 19.72 -15.33
C LYS A 277 -1.05 18.18 -15.31
N ASN A 278 -0.02 17.66 -14.65
CA ASN A 278 0.34 16.24 -14.56
C ASN A 278 0.17 15.62 -13.16
N ALA A 279 -0.26 16.37 -12.14
CA ALA A 279 -0.39 15.85 -10.77
C ALA A 279 -1.60 14.91 -10.57
N VAL A 280 -2.58 14.93 -11.48
CA VAL A 280 -3.78 14.06 -11.42
C VAL A 280 -3.99 13.36 -12.75
N LYS A 281 -3.38 12.18 -12.94
CA LYS A 281 -3.80 11.25 -13.98
C LYS A 281 -5.06 10.53 -13.50
N PHE A 282 -6.22 10.96 -13.99
CA PHE A 282 -7.43 10.13 -13.93
C PHE A 282 -7.21 8.90 -14.82
N VAL A 283 -7.12 7.71 -14.21
CA VAL A 283 -7.20 6.45 -14.96
C VAL A 283 -8.66 6.27 -15.36
N GLY A 284 -9.03 6.89 -16.48
CA GLY A 284 -10.32 6.74 -17.14
C GLY A 284 -10.14 5.96 -18.44
N LYS A 285 -10.59 4.69 -18.41
CA LYS A 285 -10.94 3.77 -19.50
C LYS A 285 -10.52 4.15 -20.94
N LYS A 286 -9.70 3.30 -21.55
CA LYS A 286 -9.89 2.96 -22.98
C LYS A 286 -10.98 1.90 -23.08
#